data_AF-A0A9P6BK01-F1
#
_entry.id   AF-A0A9P6BK01-F1
#
_cell.length_a   1.000
_cell.length_b   1.000
_cell.length_c   1.000
_cell.angle_alpha   90.00
_cell.angle_beta   90.00
_cell.angle_gamma   90.00
#
_symmetry.space_group_name_H-M   'P 1'
#
loop_
_entity.id
_entity.type
_entity.pdbx_description
1 polymer ?
#
loop_
_entity_poly.entity_id
_entity_poly.type
_entity_poly.pdbx_seq_one_letter_code
_entity_poly.pdbx_strand_id
1 'polypeptide(L)'
;PDHPLVSKLIINNTAINAQFEQILKEIVSTAFKPEAMNAHMDSLQSMISLDAQWDCSLTRHSPGINQNYTFEDFNNNLIEPVADMGAGLKPWVEYRANTVATQLGFTIPPGTADRVPPPPRDGTKGNGASSPANGFDGV
;
A
#
# COMPACT_ATOMS: atom_id res chain seq x y z
N PRO A 1 24.61 -14.89 -2.10
CA PRO A 1 24.61 -15.00 -3.59
C PRO A 1 24.42 -13.60 -4.19
N ASP A 2 25.21 -13.23 -5.21
CA ASP A 2 25.00 -11.95 -5.92
C ASP A 2 23.69 -12.01 -6.71
N HIS A 3 22.88 -10.95 -6.63
CA HIS A 3 21.67 -10.77 -7.43
C HIS A 3 21.98 -9.76 -8.53
N PRO A 4 22.47 -10.21 -9.70
CA PRO A 4 23.10 -9.33 -10.69
C PRO A 4 22.16 -8.23 -11.23
N LEU A 5 20.85 -8.47 -11.24
CA LEU A 5 19.86 -7.45 -11.60
C LEU A 5 19.75 -6.35 -10.54
N VAL A 6 19.90 -6.68 -9.26
CA VAL A 6 19.87 -5.68 -8.19
C VAL A 6 21.20 -4.95 -8.15
N SER A 7 22.30 -5.68 -8.07
CA SER A 7 23.64 -5.09 -7.90
C SER A 7 24.09 -4.31 -9.13
N LYS A 8 24.00 -4.88 -10.33
CA LYS A 8 24.58 -4.27 -11.55
C LYS A 8 23.62 -3.32 -12.26
N LEU A 9 22.34 -3.67 -12.35
CA LEU A 9 21.36 -2.86 -13.10
C LEU A 9 20.76 -1.74 -12.24
N ILE A 10 20.43 -2.00 -10.97
CA ILE A 10 19.75 -1.00 -10.12
C ILE A 10 20.75 -0.20 -9.29
N ILE A 11 21.65 -0.85 -8.53
CA ILE A 11 22.52 -0.15 -7.57
C ILE A 11 23.68 0.57 -8.28
N ASN A 12 24.38 -0.11 -9.20
CA ASN A 12 25.58 0.45 -9.84
C ASN A 12 25.29 1.42 -11.00
N ASN A 13 24.04 1.50 -11.46
CA ASN A 13 23.62 2.46 -12.49
C ASN A 13 22.89 3.63 -11.83
N THR A 14 23.54 4.79 -11.75
CA THR A 14 23.02 5.97 -11.05
C THR A 14 21.67 6.46 -11.57
N ALA A 15 21.43 6.39 -12.88
CA ALA A 15 20.16 6.84 -13.46
C ALA A 15 19.01 5.90 -13.09
N ILE A 16 19.24 4.58 -13.15
CA ILE A 16 18.23 3.58 -12.77
C ILE A 16 18.01 3.59 -11.26
N ASN A 17 19.08 3.76 -10.49
CA ASN A 17 19.00 3.87 -9.03
C ASN A 17 18.10 5.04 -8.61
N ALA A 18 18.32 6.23 -9.18
CA ALA A 18 17.51 7.42 -8.89
C ALA A 18 16.03 7.21 -9.27
N GLN A 19 15.75 6.57 -10.40
CA GLN A 19 14.37 6.22 -10.79
C GLN A 19 13.74 5.21 -9.82
N PHE A 20 14.50 4.21 -9.40
CA PHE A 20 14.03 3.21 -8.44
C PHE A 20 13.68 3.85 -7.09
N GLU A 21 14.55 4.72 -6.56
CA GLU A 21 14.26 5.47 -5.34
C GLU A 21 13.02 6.36 -5.48
N GLN A 22 12.87 7.03 -6.63
CA GLN A 22 11.71 7.86 -6.92
C GLN A 22 10.41 7.02 -6.93
N ILE A 23 10.43 5.85 -7.56
CA ILE A 23 9.28 4.93 -7.58
C ILE A 23 8.93 4.47 -6.16
N LEU A 24 9.92 4.12 -5.33
CA LEU A 24 9.68 3.76 -3.94
C LEU A 24 9.06 4.90 -3.14
N LYS A 25 9.57 6.12 -3.31
CA LYS A 25 9.01 7.34 -2.70
C LYS A 25 7.55 7.53 -3.11
N GLU A 26 7.23 7.39 -4.39
CA GLU A 26 5.88 7.52 -4.92
C GLU A 26 4.93 6.45 -4.35
N ILE A 27 5.34 5.19 -4.35
CA ILE A 27 4.52 4.08 -3.83
C ILE A 27 4.21 4.30 -2.35
N VAL A 28 5.21 4.59 -1.53
CA VAL A 28 5.03 4.80 -0.09
C VAL A 28 4.23 6.07 0.20
N SER A 29 4.38 7.11 -0.61
CA SER A 29 3.62 8.37 -0.44
C SER A 29 2.14 8.26 -0.85
N THR A 30 1.78 7.27 -1.67
CA THR A 30 0.45 7.18 -2.28
C THR A 30 -0.30 5.94 -1.84
N ALA A 31 0.17 4.75 -2.22
CA ALA A 31 -0.55 3.50 -2.03
C ALA A 31 -0.14 2.78 -0.73
N PHE A 32 1.15 2.73 -0.42
CA PHE A 32 1.70 1.93 0.69
C PHE A 32 1.93 2.77 1.96
N LYS A 33 1.07 3.74 2.25
CA LYS A 33 1.07 4.48 3.52
C LYS A 33 0.04 3.91 4.50
N PRO A 34 0.26 4.05 5.82
CA PRO A 34 -0.63 3.50 6.84
C PRO A 34 -2.09 3.91 6.66
N GLU A 35 -2.37 5.19 6.38
CA GLU A 35 -3.74 5.68 6.20
C GLU A 35 -4.51 4.96 5.08
N ALA A 36 -3.86 4.76 3.93
CA ALA A 36 -4.49 4.10 2.79
C ALA A 36 -4.61 2.59 3.01
N MET A 37 -3.57 1.96 3.55
CA MET A 37 -3.54 0.51 3.75
C MET A 37 -4.41 0.03 4.89
N ASN A 38 -4.51 0.78 5.98
CA ASN A 38 -5.39 0.41 7.08
C ASN A 38 -6.85 0.40 6.61
N ALA A 39 -7.29 1.43 5.88
CA ALA A 39 -8.64 1.48 5.33
C ALA A 39 -8.92 0.32 4.35
N HIS A 40 -7.94 -0.02 3.51
CA HIS A 40 -8.07 -1.14 2.58
C HIS A 40 -8.15 -2.49 3.31
N MET A 41 -7.29 -2.71 4.32
CA MET A 41 -7.30 -3.92 5.14
C MET A 41 -8.62 -4.08 5.90
N ASP A 42 -9.15 -3.00 6.48
CA ASP A 42 -10.43 -3.03 7.20
C ASP A 42 -11.58 -3.39 6.26
N SER A 43 -11.58 -2.83 5.04
CA SER A 43 -12.55 -3.17 4.00
C SER A 43 -12.44 -4.64 3.58
N LEU A 44 -11.23 -5.13 3.32
CA LEU A 44 -10.99 -6.52 2.94
C LEU A 44 -11.40 -7.49 4.05
N GLN A 45 -11.02 -7.22 5.30
CA GLN A 45 -11.41 -8.03 6.45
C GLN A 45 -12.93 -8.14 6.52
N SER A 46 -13.64 -7.02 6.45
CA SER A 46 -15.10 -7.02 6.48
C SER A 46 -15.70 -7.77 5.30
N MET A 47 -15.10 -7.67 4.11
CA MET A 47 -15.60 -8.31 2.90
C MET A 47 -15.46 -9.83 2.96
N ILE A 48 -14.33 -10.34 3.46
CA ILE A 48 -14.01 -11.78 3.46
C ILE A 48 -14.30 -12.46 4.80
N SER A 49 -14.78 -11.73 5.81
CA SER A 49 -14.97 -12.24 7.18
C SER A 49 -15.87 -13.49 7.21
N LEU A 50 -16.96 -13.48 6.44
CA LEU A 50 -17.88 -14.62 6.37
C LEU A 50 -17.21 -15.88 5.81
N ASP A 51 -16.48 -15.72 4.71
CA ASP A 51 -15.76 -16.83 4.07
C ASP A 51 -14.64 -17.35 4.97
N ALA A 52 -13.93 -16.46 5.67
CA ALA A 52 -12.90 -16.82 6.63
C ALA A 52 -13.49 -17.60 7.82
N GLN A 53 -14.64 -17.18 8.35
CA GLN A 53 -15.32 -17.91 9.42
C GLN A 53 -15.74 -19.32 8.98
N TRP A 54 -16.30 -19.42 7.77
CA TRP A 54 -16.67 -20.70 7.20
C TRP A 54 -15.46 -21.61 7.03
N ASP A 55 -14.37 -21.13 6.42
CA ASP A 55 -13.15 -21.93 6.18
C ASP A 55 -12.48 -22.41 7.48
N CYS A 56 -12.48 -21.57 8.52
CA CYS A 56 -11.96 -21.92 9.85
C CYS A 56 -12.81 -22.96 10.59
N SER A 57 -14.09 -23.11 10.23
CA SER A 57 -14.99 -24.12 10.83
C SER A 57 -14.80 -25.53 10.26
N LEU A 58 -14.11 -25.65 9.12
CA LEU A 58 -13.95 -26.93 8.42
C LEU A 58 -12.92 -27.82 9.09
N THR A 59 -13.27 -29.09 9.27
CA THR A 59 -12.31 -30.11 9.71
C THR A 59 -11.36 -30.44 8.55
N ARG A 60 -10.06 -30.19 8.73
CA ARG A 60 -9.03 -30.50 7.73
C ARG A 60 -8.71 -32.00 7.75
N HIS A 61 -8.95 -32.69 6.63
CA HIS A 61 -8.64 -34.11 6.47
C HIS A 61 -7.32 -34.37 5.72
N SER A 62 -6.72 -33.33 5.15
CA SER A 62 -5.46 -33.45 4.43
C SER A 62 -4.30 -33.75 5.40
N PRO A 63 -3.36 -34.66 5.08
CA PRO A 63 -2.19 -34.96 5.90
C PRO A 63 -1.11 -33.86 5.89
N GLY A 64 -1.41 -32.69 5.33
CA GLY A 64 -0.50 -31.55 5.28
C GLY A 64 -0.34 -30.82 6.62
N ILE A 65 0.51 -29.80 6.63
CA ILE A 65 0.72 -28.93 7.80
C ILE A 65 -0.59 -28.20 8.11
N ASN A 66 -1.09 -28.36 9.33
CA ASN A 66 -2.18 -27.56 9.87
C ASN A 66 -1.59 -26.54 10.86
N GLN A 67 -1.64 -25.26 10.49
CA GLN A 67 -1.17 -24.16 11.34
C GLN A 67 -2.14 -23.81 12.47
N ASN A 68 -3.25 -24.54 12.59
CA ASN A 68 -4.32 -24.31 13.58
C ASN A 68 -4.80 -22.86 13.62
N TYR A 69 -4.76 -22.18 12.46
CA TYR A 69 -5.18 -20.80 12.33
C TYR A 69 -6.67 -20.69 12.58
N THR A 70 -7.05 -19.87 13.56
CA THR A 70 -8.44 -19.71 14.00
C THR A 70 -9.09 -18.46 13.41
N PHE A 71 -10.41 -18.38 13.53
CA PHE A 71 -11.13 -17.15 13.18
C PHE A 71 -10.81 -15.99 14.13
N GLU A 72 -10.37 -16.28 15.35
CA GLU A 72 -9.87 -15.25 16.27
C GLU A 72 -8.53 -14.69 15.76
N ASP A 73 -7.62 -15.56 15.33
CA ASP A 73 -6.35 -15.15 14.72
C ASP A 73 -6.58 -14.28 13.47
N PHE A 74 -7.59 -14.60 12.66
CA PHE A 74 -8.01 -13.77 11.52
C PHE A 74 -8.36 -12.34 11.91
N ASN A 75 -9.08 -12.14 13.01
CA ASN A 75 -9.48 -10.82 13.46
C ASN A 75 -8.34 -10.07 14.17
N ASN A 76 -7.53 -10.78 14.95
CA ASN A 76 -6.49 -10.18 15.76
C ASN A 76 -5.21 -9.86 14.96
N ASN A 77 -4.91 -10.63 13.90
CA ASN A 77 -3.66 -10.46 13.15
C ASN A 77 -3.55 -9.13 12.38
N LEU A 78 -4.60 -8.34 12.30
CA LEU A 78 -4.49 -6.98 11.78
C LEU A 78 -3.67 -6.07 12.69
N ILE A 79 -3.69 -6.31 14.01
CA ILE A 79 -3.15 -5.39 15.01
C ILE A 79 -1.99 -6.04 15.78
N GLU A 80 -2.05 -7.34 16.03
CA GLU A 80 -1.07 -8.04 16.87
C GLU A 80 -0.49 -9.29 16.18
N PRO A 81 0.70 -9.75 16.59
CA PRO A 81 1.18 -11.06 16.20
C PRO A 81 0.21 -12.14 16.68
N VAL A 82 0.03 -13.18 15.87
CA VAL A 82 -0.75 -14.38 16.20
C VAL A 82 0.12 -15.59 15.88
N ALA A 83 -0.06 -16.72 16.55
CA ALA A 83 0.64 -18.00 16.33
C ALA A 83 1.97 -17.90 15.53
N ASP A 84 2.02 -18.44 14.30
CA ASP A 84 3.19 -18.46 13.41
C ASP A 84 3.43 -17.15 12.63
N MET A 85 2.76 -16.06 13.01
CA MET A 85 2.81 -14.76 12.36
C MET A 85 3.39 -13.70 13.32
N GLY A 86 4.69 -13.41 13.16
CA GLY A 86 5.47 -12.58 14.09
C GLY A 86 5.14 -11.08 14.11
N ALA A 87 4.13 -10.61 13.38
CA ALA A 87 3.68 -9.22 13.42
C ALA A 87 2.21 -9.10 13.01
N GLY A 88 1.53 -8.08 13.55
CA GLY A 88 0.26 -7.63 13.01
C GLY A 88 0.44 -6.87 11.69
N LEU A 89 -0.51 -6.97 10.76
CA LEU A 89 -0.40 -6.38 9.43
C LEU A 89 -0.30 -4.85 9.45
N LYS A 90 -1.13 -4.16 10.26
CA LYS A 90 -1.10 -2.68 10.34
C LYS A 90 0.23 -2.17 10.94
N PRO A 91 0.71 -2.67 12.09
CA PRO A 91 2.04 -2.29 12.58
C PRO A 91 3.17 -2.62 11.61
N TRP A 92 3.08 -3.74 10.87
CA TRP A 92 4.09 -4.11 9.89
C TRP A 92 4.13 -3.11 8.73
N VAL A 93 2.97 -2.70 8.19
CA VAL A 93 2.92 -1.67 7.14
C VAL A 93 3.50 -0.35 7.63
N GLU A 94 3.15 0.08 8.84
CA GLU A 94 3.70 1.30 9.44
C GLU A 94 5.22 1.22 9.57
N TYR A 95 5.74 0.14 10.14
CA TYR A 95 7.17 -0.09 10.28
C TYR A 95 7.90 -0.06 8.92
N ARG A 96 7.35 -0.72 7.90
CA ARG A 96 7.95 -0.79 6.56
C ARG A 96 7.92 0.55 5.85
N ALA A 97 6.80 1.27 5.89
CA ALA A 97 6.68 2.60 5.30
C ALA A 97 7.67 3.59 5.94
N ASN A 98 7.75 3.60 7.27
CA ASN A 98 8.69 4.46 8.02
C ASN A 98 10.16 4.10 7.77
N THR A 99 10.46 2.81 7.62
CA THR A 99 11.83 2.36 7.29
C THR A 99 12.26 2.87 5.92
N VAL A 100 11.40 2.76 4.91
CA VAL A 100 11.71 3.27 3.55
C VAL A 100 11.84 4.80 3.56
N ALA A 101 10.95 5.50 4.27
CA ALA A 101 11.03 6.95 4.47
C ALA A 101 12.37 7.39 5.07
N THR A 102 12.81 6.69 6.12
CA THR A 102 14.09 6.95 6.80
C THR A 102 15.29 6.66 5.89
N GLN A 103 15.30 5.52 5.20
CA GLN A 103 16.41 5.11 4.35
C GLN A 103 16.59 6.01 3.12
N LEU A 104 15.49 6.54 2.58
CA LEU A 104 15.51 7.40 1.40
C LEU A 104 15.43 8.91 1.73
N GLY A 105 15.42 9.26 3.02
CA GLY A 105 15.47 10.63 3.52
C GLY A 105 14.28 11.51 3.11
N PHE A 106 13.04 10.99 3.16
CA PHE A 106 11.84 11.77 2.86
C PHE A 106 10.76 11.60 3.94
N THR A 107 9.79 12.50 3.94
CA THR A 107 8.61 12.42 4.82
C THR A 107 7.40 11.91 4.04
N ILE A 108 6.63 11.03 4.65
CA ILE A 108 5.40 10.52 4.06
C ILE A 108 4.35 11.65 4.14
N PRO A 109 3.79 12.12 3.02
CA PRO A 109 2.77 13.17 3.04
C PRO A 109 1.47 12.66 3.68
N PRO A 110 0.78 13.49 4.48
CA PRO A 110 -0.50 13.12 5.09
C PRO A 110 -1.63 13.06 4.06
N GLY A 111 -2.72 12.38 4.41
CA GLY A 111 -3.94 12.27 3.61
C GLY A 111 -3.87 11.15 2.59
N THR A 112 -4.99 10.87 1.91
CA THR A 112 -5.16 9.74 0.98
C THR A 112 -5.45 10.16 -0.46
N ALA A 113 -5.03 11.36 -0.85
CA ALA A 113 -5.26 11.87 -2.20
C ALA A 113 -4.73 10.91 -3.27
N ASP A 114 -5.56 10.65 -4.28
CA ASP A 114 -5.19 9.79 -5.40
C ASP A 114 -4.05 10.43 -6.21
N ARG A 115 -3.07 9.61 -6.60
CA ARG A 115 -1.99 10.03 -7.50
C ARG A 115 -2.55 10.51 -8.85
N VAL A 116 -3.66 9.93 -9.27
CA VAL A 116 -4.30 10.19 -10.55
C VAL A 116 -5.70 10.73 -10.28
N PRO A 117 -6.06 11.91 -10.82
CA PRO A 117 -7.41 12.44 -10.65
C PRO A 117 -8.43 11.43 -11.20
N PRO A 118 -9.62 11.34 -10.59
CA PRO A 118 -10.67 10.48 -11.10
C PRO A 118 -10.98 10.87 -12.56
N PRO A 119 -11.29 9.89 -13.43
CA PRO A 119 -11.68 10.19 -14.80
C PRO A 119 -12.89 11.13 -14.80
N PRO A 120 -12.99 12.06 -15.78
CA PRO A 120 -14.16 12.91 -15.90
C PRO A 120 -15.43 12.06 -15.91
N ARG A 121 -16.39 12.37 -15.02
CA ARG A 121 -17.72 11.77 -15.10
C ARG A 121 -18.43 12.42 -16.29
N ASP A 122 -18.88 11.61 -17.25
CA ASP A 122 -19.76 12.07 -18.32
C ASP A 122 -21.06 12.63 -17.71
N GLY A 123 -21.09 13.95 -17.50
CA GLY A 123 -22.23 14.65 -16.90
C GLY A 123 -22.00 16.06 -16.37
N THR A 124 -20.77 16.49 -16.03
CA THR A 124 -20.54 17.87 -15.57
C THR A 124 -20.12 18.80 -16.71
N LYS A 125 -21.11 19.27 -17.48
CA LYS A 125 -21.02 20.61 -18.09
C LYS A 125 -21.35 21.64 -16.99
N GLY A 126 -20.38 22.51 -16.68
CA GLY A 126 -20.51 23.67 -15.77
C GLY A 126 -20.11 23.35 -14.32
N ASN A 127 -19.24 24.10 -13.63
CA ASN A 127 -18.84 25.50 -13.76
C ASN A 127 -17.41 25.71 -13.25
N GLY A 128 -16.70 26.65 -13.89
CA GLY A 128 -15.82 27.58 -13.18
C GLY A 128 -14.34 27.21 -13.11
N ALA A 129 -13.63 27.44 -14.20
CA ALA A 129 -12.19 27.67 -14.17
C ALA A 129 -11.86 28.91 -13.32
N SER A 130 -10.82 28.82 -12.50
CA SER A 130 -10.05 29.99 -12.08
C SER A 130 -8.56 29.67 -12.17
N SER A 131 -7.99 29.83 -13.36
CA SER A 131 -6.57 30.12 -13.53
C SER A 131 -6.45 31.60 -13.91
N PRO A 132 -5.46 32.32 -13.35
CA PRO A 132 -5.36 33.77 -13.51
C PRO A 132 -4.91 34.13 -14.92
N ALA A 133 -5.48 35.21 -15.43
CA ALA A 133 -5.16 35.80 -16.72
C ALA A 133 -3.70 36.29 -16.76
N ASN A 134 -2.89 35.74 -17.66
CA ASN A 134 -1.72 36.43 -18.19
C ASN A 134 -2.07 36.87 -19.61
N GLY A 135 -2.32 38.17 -19.75
CA GLY A 135 -2.61 38.80 -21.03
C GLY A 135 -1.41 38.80 -21.95
N PHE A 136 -1.68 38.54 -23.22
CA PHE A 136 -0.84 38.99 -24.32
C PHE A 136 -1.80 39.43 -25.43
N ASP A 137 -1.95 40.74 -25.57
CA ASP A 137 -2.74 41.39 -26.61
C ASP A 137 -2.06 41.24 -27.97
N GLY A 138 -2.89 41.24 -29.01
CA GLY A 138 -2.58 40.72 -30.33
C GLY A 138 -1.74 41.59 -31.25
N VAL A 139 -1.55 41.03 -32.44
CA VAL A 139 -1.67 41.70 -33.74
C VAL A 139 -2.47 40.77 -34.66
#